data_AF-A0AAD9IT73-F1
#
_entry.id   AF-A0AAD9IT73-F1
#
_cell.length_a   1.000
_cell.length_b   1.000
_cell.length_c   1.000
_cell.angle_alpha   90.00
_cell.angle_beta   90.00
_cell.angle_gamma   90.00
#
_symmetry.space_group_name_H-M   'P 1'
#
loop_
_entity.id
_entity.type
_entity.pdbx_description
1 polymer ?
#
loop_
_entity_poly.entity_id
_entity_poly.type
_entity_poly.pdbx_seq_one_letter_code
_entity_poly.pdbx_strand_id
1 'polypeptide(L)'
;MAERRCTDLSKRQQYVFWLKRVEIKRFSDGMNWSINECISDPCQHGGTCHDLINGYNCNCVSGFVGADCEIDFDECASNPCQNEGMCTDKVNGYSCSCVSGFVGVHCETGFGYLVIILWFVAIAGVTVYLYRRTSLMKRQQREATRKEKLKSDSLEAGSLPGGDDLLVFFGASGRLGSSADNVSGHTLVDSAGSVKDDRPAKFLV
;
A
#
# COMPACT_ATOMS: atom_id res chain seq x y z
N MET A 1 87.34 -17.12 48.27
CA MET A 1 86.73 -17.99 49.29
C MET A 1 86.61 -17.22 50.60
N ALA A 2 85.37 -16.99 51.07
CA ALA A 2 84.97 -16.97 52.48
C ALA A 2 83.58 -16.36 52.58
N GLU A 3 82.57 -17.24 52.47
CA GLU A 3 81.20 -17.02 52.92
C GLU A 3 81.19 -16.49 54.36
N ARG A 4 80.62 -15.32 54.61
CA ARG A 4 80.26 -14.90 55.98
C ARG A 4 78.77 -15.07 56.18
N ARG A 5 78.44 -16.27 56.67
CA ARG A 5 77.14 -16.66 57.22
C ARG A 5 76.88 -15.83 58.48
N CYS A 6 75.84 -15.00 58.50
CA CYS A 6 75.45 -14.26 59.70
C CYS A 6 74.82 -15.23 60.73
N THR A 7 75.46 -15.40 61.89
CA THR A 7 75.10 -16.29 63.01
C THR A 7 74.33 -15.58 64.13
N ASP A 8 73.62 -14.48 63.82
CA ASP A 8 72.91 -13.71 64.83
C ASP A 8 71.43 -14.12 64.92
N LEU A 9 71.11 -14.92 65.94
CA LEU A 9 69.75 -15.34 66.26
C LEU A 9 68.89 -14.24 66.93
N SER A 10 69.48 -13.11 67.35
CA SER A 10 68.73 -11.99 67.95
C SER A 10 67.94 -11.20 66.90
N LYS A 11 68.36 -11.24 65.62
CA LYS A 11 67.62 -10.64 64.49
C LYS A 11 66.54 -11.55 63.90
N ARG A 12 66.47 -12.83 64.31
CA ARG A 12 65.36 -13.72 63.92
C ARG A 12 64.06 -13.42 64.65
N GLN A 13 64.10 -12.87 65.87
CA GLN A 13 62.85 -12.53 66.57
C GLN A 13 62.16 -11.28 66.03
N GLN A 14 62.88 -10.33 65.40
CA GLN A 14 62.23 -9.24 64.67
C GLN A 14 61.57 -9.70 63.36
N TYR A 15 62.07 -10.76 62.72
CA TYR A 15 61.44 -11.35 61.53
C TYR A 15 60.23 -12.23 61.86
N VAL A 16 60.24 -12.94 62.99
CA VAL A 16 59.10 -13.78 63.41
C VAL A 16 57.99 -12.96 64.08
N PHE A 17 58.27 -11.75 64.60
CA PHE A 17 57.23 -10.79 64.99
C PHE A 17 56.67 -9.96 63.82
N TRP A 18 57.36 -9.90 62.68
CA TRP A 18 56.78 -9.38 61.42
C TRP A 18 55.91 -10.44 60.72
N LEU A 19 56.31 -11.72 60.73
CA LEU A 19 55.58 -12.82 60.11
C LEU A 19 54.53 -13.51 61.02
N LYS A 20 54.14 -12.85 62.13
CA LYS A 20 52.91 -13.16 62.88
C LYS A 20 51.93 -11.99 62.95
N ARG A 21 52.16 -10.93 62.16
CA ARG A 21 51.16 -9.90 61.84
C ARG A 21 51.13 -9.59 60.35
N VAL A 22 51.45 -10.59 59.53
CA VAL A 22 51.02 -10.63 58.14
C VAL A 22 50.35 -12.00 58.01
N GLU A 23 49.11 -12.07 58.47
CA GLU A 23 48.21 -13.07 57.93
C GLU A 23 48.23 -12.83 56.41
N ILE A 24 48.88 -13.74 55.70
CA ILE A 24 48.59 -13.95 54.28
C ILE A 24 47.13 -14.39 54.28
N LYS A 25 46.22 -13.41 54.31
CA LYS A 25 44.90 -13.56 53.71
C LYS A 25 45.21 -13.90 52.27
N ARG A 26 45.19 -15.19 51.96
CA ARG A 26 45.05 -15.63 50.59
C ARG A 26 43.83 -14.90 50.03
N PHE A 27 44.12 -13.97 49.13
CA PHE A 27 43.56 -14.02 47.78
C PHE A 27 42.04 -13.79 47.72
N SER A 28 41.55 -12.63 48.18
CA SER A 28 40.19 -12.16 47.84
C SER A 28 39.96 -10.64 47.91
N ASP A 29 40.96 -9.77 48.11
CA ASP A 29 40.74 -8.32 48.04
C ASP A 29 41.84 -7.68 47.18
N GLY A 30 41.65 -7.74 45.86
CA GLY A 30 42.53 -7.07 44.90
C GLY A 30 42.58 -5.57 45.20
N MET A 31 43.79 -5.01 45.27
CA MET A 31 43.97 -3.56 45.40
C MET A 31 43.42 -2.89 44.15
N ASN A 32 42.13 -2.56 44.15
CA ASN A 32 41.55 -1.63 43.19
C ASN A 32 41.97 -0.23 43.65
N TRP A 33 42.96 0.35 42.99
CA TRP A 33 43.11 1.80 43.01
C TRP A 33 41.98 2.36 42.13
N SER A 34 40.82 2.61 42.73
CA SER A 34 39.70 3.19 41.99
C SER A 34 40.08 4.64 41.68
N ILE A 35 40.63 4.87 40.48
CA ILE A 35 40.44 6.16 39.83
C ILE A 35 38.94 6.32 39.64
N ASN A 36 38.45 7.55 39.65
CA ASN A 36 37.12 7.84 39.15
C ASN A 36 37.27 8.49 37.78
N GLU A 37 37.10 7.69 36.75
CA GLU A 37 37.20 8.09 35.34
C GLU A 37 36.07 9.06 34.93
N CYS A 38 35.00 9.16 35.72
CA CYS A 38 33.92 10.13 35.50
C CYS A 38 34.25 11.55 35.94
N ILE A 39 35.38 11.81 36.61
CA ILE A 39 35.76 13.17 37.06
C ILE A 39 35.91 14.14 35.90
N SER A 40 36.29 13.65 34.71
CA SER A 40 36.47 14.49 33.52
C SER A 40 35.19 14.68 32.70
N ASP A 41 34.04 14.17 33.17
CA ASP A 41 32.76 14.17 32.44
C ASP A 41 32.91 13.67 30.99
N PRO A 42 33.38 12.43 30.76
CA PRO A 42 33.67 11.92 29.42
C PRO A 42 32.41 11.74 28.56
N CYS A 43 31.25 11.48 29.17
CA CYS A 43 30.00 11.23 28.46
C CYS A 43 29.38 12.52 27.89
N GLN A 44 29.19 12.56 26.58
CA GLN A 44 28.63 13.69 25.85
C GLN A 44 27.10 13.65 25.80
N HIS A 45 26.49 14.74 25.29
CA HIS A 45 25.05 14.85 25.03
C HIS A 45 24.12 14.50 26.21
N GLY A 46 24.59 14.71 27.45
CA GLY A 46 23.83 14.43 28.66
C GLY A 46 23.82 12.95 29.07
N GLY A 47 24.72 12.13 28.52
CA GLY A 47 24.94 10.75 28.96
C GLY A 47 25.34 10.67 30.43
N THR A 48 24.92 9.61 31.12
CA THR A 48 25.28 9.38 32.54
C THR A 48 26.54 8.53 32.63
N CYS A 49 27.57 9.05 33.31
CA CYS A 49 28.82 8.32 33.51
C CYS A 49 28.73 7.34 34.70
N HIS A 50 29.23 6.12 34.48
CA HIS A 50 29.37 5.10 35.50
C HIS A 50 30.84 4.69 35.64
N ASP A 51 31.39 4.90 36.83
CA ASP A 51 32.74 4.50 37.20
C ASP A 51 32.84 2.97 37.31
N LEU A 52 33.89 2.38 36.74
CA LEU A 52 34.14 0.94 36.70
C LEU A 52 35.58 0.64 37.14
N ILE A 53 35.90 -0.64 37.33
CA ILE A 53 37.27 -1.05 37.66
C ILE A 53 38.16 -0.88 36.42
N ASN A 54 39.10 0.07 36.45
CA ASN A 54 40.01 0.46 35.36
C ASN A 54 39.29 1.00 34.11
N GLY A 55 38.18 1.73 34.29
CA GLY A 55 37.51 2.38 33.17
C GLY A 55 36.18 3.01 33.57
N TYR A 56 35.41 3.43 32.57
CA TYR A 56 34.07 3.95 32.75
C TYR A 56 33.12 3.38 31.70
N ASN A 57 31.83 3.58 31.90
CA ASN A 57 30.80 3.31 30.90
C ASN A 57 29.82 4.48 30.86
N CYS A 58 29.46 4.92 29.66
CA CYS A 58 28.45 5.95 29.45
C CYS A 58 27.09 5.32 29.15
N ASN A 59 26.09 5.68 29.94
CA ASN A 59 24.70 5.38 29.61
C ASN A 59 24.14 6.55 28.79
N CYS A 60 23.97 6.33 27.49
CA CYS A 60 23.56 7.37 26.56
C CYS A 60 22.06 7.68 26.65
N VAL A 61 21.75 8.96 26.42
CA VAL A 61 20.36 9.39 26.19
C VAL A 61 19.89 8.81 24.87
N SER A 62 18.59 8.50 24.76
CA SER A 62 18.00 8.01 23.51
C SER A 62 18.32 8.94 22.35
N GLY A 63 18.72 8.37 21.20
CA GLY A 63 19.23 9.11 20.03
C GLY A 63 20.75 9.17 19.94
N PHE A 64 21.50 8.92 21.02
CA PHE A 64 22.97 8.93 20.98
C PHE A 64 23.57 7.54 21.20
N VAL A 65 24.68 7.28 20.52
CA VAL A 65 25.47 6.04 20.57
C VAL A 65 26.97 6.37 20.61
N GLY A 66 27.81 5.35 20.78
CA GLY A 66 29.26 5.51 20.94
C GLY A 66 29.73 5.19 22.36
N ALA A 67 31.05 5.18 22.56
CA ALA A 67 31.64 4.89 23.88
C ALA A 67 31.40 6.05 24.86
N ASP A 68 31.37 7.27 24.31
CA ASP A 68 31.20 8.52 25.03
C ASP A 68 29.86 9.19 24.69
N CYS A 69 28.93 8.47 24.04
CA CYS A 69 27.68 9.03 23.51
C CYS A 69 27.91 10.18 22.52
N GLU A 70 29.01 10.12 21.78
CA GLU A 70 29.49 11.17 20.87
C GLU A 70 28.81 11.15 19.49
N ILE A 71 28.14 10.04 19.15
CA ILE A 71 27.53 9.83 17.84
C ILE A 71 26.01 10.03 17.96
N ASP A 72 25.46 10.96 17.20
CA ASP A 72 24.01 11.07 16.97
C ASP A 72 23.58 9.94 16.01
N PHE A 73 22.58 9.16 16.39
CA PHE A 73 22.12 8.00 15.62
C PHE A 73 21.27 8.48 14.45
N ASP A 74 21.77 8.30 13.23
CA ASP A 74 21.03 8.72 12.02
C ASP A 74 19.77 7.86 11.80
N GLU A 75 18.60 8.37 12.21
CA GLU A 75 17.32 7.68 11.99
C GLU A 75 16.88 7.70 10.51
N CYS A 76 17.50 8.54 9.68
CA CYS A 76 17.27 8.55 8.24
C CYS A 76 18.02 7.45 7.49
N ALA A 77 19.00 6.77 8.11
CA ALA A 77 19.80 5.72 7.47
C ALA A 77 18.96 4.54 6.93
N SER A 78 17.81 4.25 7.55
CA SER A 78 16.88 3.22 7.08
C SER A 78 15.97 3.67 5.93
N ASN A 79 16.09 4.92 5.45
CA ASN A 79 15.21 5.56 4.47
C ASN A 79 13.72 5.41 4.82
N PRO A 80 13.28 5.96 5.97
CA PRO A 80 11.90 5.78 6.43
C PRO A 80 10.86 6.56 5.60
N CYS A 81 11.26 7.61 4.90
CA CYS A 81 10.36 8.45 4.11
C CYS A 81 10.08 7.81 2.74
N GLN A 82 8.81 7.53 2.45
CA GLN A 82 8.34 6.96 1.19
C GLN A 82 8.08 8.05 0.13
N ASN A 83 7.82 7.62 -1.11
CA ASN A 83 7.39 8.48 -2.21
C ASN A 83 8.30 9.70 -2.43
N GLU A 84 9.61 9.47 -2.41
CA GLU A 84 10.63 10.51 -2.65
C GLU A 84 10.60 11.64 -1.61
N GLY A 85 10.01 11.41 -0.44
CA GLY A 85 10.05 12.35 0.69
C GLY A 85 11.49 12.55 1.20
N MET A 86 11.85 13.81 1.49
CA MET A 86 13.16 14.11 2.07
C MET A 86 13.15 13.84 3.56
N CYS A 87 14.08 12.99 4.03
CA CYS A 87 14.26 12.70 5.43
C CYS A 87 15.16 13.75 6.10
N THR A 88 14.77 14.20 7.28
CA THR A 88 15.58 15.06 8.15
C THR A 88 15.75 14.36 9.48
N ASP A 89 17.01 14.07 9.79
CA ASP A 89 17.46 13.47 11.04
C ASP A 89 17.19 14.39 12.24
N LYS A 90 16.85 13.81 13.38
CA LYS A 90 16.56 14.54 14.62
C LYS A 90 16.99 13.67 15.80
N VAL A 91 17.32 14.29 16.93
CA VAL A 91 17.63 13.53 18.15
C VAL A 91 16.48 12.57 18.51
N ASN A 92 16.79 11.25 18.46
CA ASN A 92 15.88 10.16 18.77
C ASN A 92 14.63 10.09 17.86
N GLY A 93 14.77 10.48 16.58
CA GLY A 93 13.68 10.38 15.63
C GLY A 93 13.95 11.08 14.30
N TYR A 94 12.94 11.18 13.45
CA TYR A 94 13.10 11.82 12.14
C TYR A 94 11.85 12.57 11.73
N SER A 95 11.99 13.37 10.68
CA SER A 95 10.89 14.09 10.05
C SER A 95 10.95 13.91 8.54
N CYS A 96 9.82 13.57 7.93
CA CYS A 96 9.70 13.48 6.48
C CYS A 96 9.08 14.75 5.91
N SER A 97 9.76 15.35 4.93
CA SER A 97 9.22 16.44 4.10
C SER A 97 8.68 15.85 2.81
N CYS A 98 7.36 15.74 2.69
CA CYS A 98 6.71 15.06 1.58
C CYS A 98 6.69 15.89 0.30
N VAL A 99 6.79 15.20 -0.84
CA VAL A 99 6.57 15.77 -2.17
C VAL A 99 5.10 16.14 -2.34
N SER A 100 4.82 17.14 -3.19
CA SER A 100 3.46 17.61 -3.47
C SER A 100 2.52 16.45 -3.84
N GLY A 101 1.41 16.33 -3.13
CA GLY A 101 0.42 15.28 -3.34
C GLY A 101 0.57 14.06 -2.43
N PHE A 102 1.60 14.00 -1.58
CA PHE A 102 1.76 12.97 -0.54
C PHE A 102 1.66 13.55 0.87
N VAL A 103 1.13 12.76 1.79
CA VAL A 103 1.00 13.07 3.22
C VAL A 103 1.19 11.82 4.08
N GLY A 104 1.28 12.02 5.39
CA GLY A 104 1.54 10.97 6.38
C GLY A 104 2.87 11.18 7.08
N VAL A 105 3.14 10.39 8.11
CA VAL A 105 4.41 10.49 8.88
C VAL A 105 5.59 10.03 8.03
N HIS A 106 5.35 9.07 7.14
CA HIS A 106 6.33 8.50 6.22
C HIS A 106 6.02 8.88 4.77
N CYS A 107 5.20 9.91 4.54
CA CYS A 107 4.71 10.28 3.21
C CYS A 107 4.03 9.13 2.45
N GLU A 108 3.37 8.23 3.17
CA GLU A 108 2.82 6.98 2.65
C GLU A 108 1.51 7.14 1.86
N THR A 109 0.79 8.26 2.05
CA THR A 109 -0.56 8.46 1.48
C THR A 109 -0.53 9.50 0.36
N GLY A 110 -0.83 9.09 -0.88
CA GLY A 110 -0.96 9.99 -2.02
C GLY A 110 -2.40 10.41 -2.33
N PHE A 111 -2.64 11.69 -2.64
CA PHE A 111 -3.96 12.23 -3.01
C PHE A 111 -4.26 12.23 -4.51
N GLY A 112 -3.33 11.75 -5.36
CA GLY A 112 -3.58 11.61 -6.80
C GLY A 112 -4.86 10.83 -7.12
N TYR A 113 -5.21 9.85 -6.28
CA TYR A 113 -6.42 9.05 -6.43
C TYR A 113 -7.72 9.82 -6.16
N LEU A 114 -7.72 10.85 -5.31
CA LEU A 114 -8.91 11.68 -5.10
C LEU A 114 -9.29 12.42 -6.37
N VAL A 115 -8.30 12.88 -7.13
CA VAL A 115 -8.53 13.57 -8.40
C VAL A 115 -9.18 12.63 -9.42
N ILE A 116 -8.74 11.37 -9.44
CA ILE A 116 -9.30 10.31 -10.28
C ILE A 116 -10.74 9.98 -9.87
N ILE A 117 -11.02 9.85 -8.57
CA ILE A 117 -12.37 9.59 -8.05
C ILE A 117 -13.30 10.76 -8.38
N LEU A 118 -12.85 12.00 -8.20
CA LEU A 118 -13.62 13.19 -8.56
C LEU A 118 -13.89 13.26 -10.06
N TRP A 119 -12.91 12.88 -10.89
CA TRP A 119 -13.08 12.73 -12.34
C TRP A 119 -14.18 11.71 -12.67
N PHE A 120 -14.14 10.53 -12.05
CA PHE A 120 -15.15 9.49 -12.27
C PHE A 120 -16.53 9.91 -11.79
N VAL A 121 -16.65 10.57 -10.64
CA VAL A 121 -17.92 11.10 -10.13
C VAL A 121 -18.45 12.18 -11.06
N ALA A 122 -17.60 13.07 -11.58
CA ALA A 122 -17.99 14.08 -12.55
C ALA A 122 -18.46 13.44 -13.87
N ILE A 123 -17.72 12.46 -14.42
CA ILE A 123 -18.14 11.72 -15.63
C ILE A 123 -19.47 11.00 -15.39
N ALA A 124 -19.62 10.31 -14.27
CA ALA A 124 -20.87 9.64 -13.92
C ALA A 124 -22.03 10.64 -13.81
N GLY A 125 -21.79 11.80 -13.20
CA GLY A 125 -22.77 12.88 -13.11
C GLY A 125 -23.19 13.40 -14.50
N VAL A 126 -22.21 13.68 -15.37
CA VAL A 126 -22.45 14.15 -16.73
C VAL A 126 -23.19 13.11 -17.57
N THR A 127 -22.77 11.84 -17.50
CA THR A 127 -23.43 10.75 -18.25
C THR A 127 -24.87 10.54 -17.81
N VAL A 128 -25.15 10.54 -16.49
CA VAL A 128 -26.52 10.48 -15.95
C VAL A 128 -27.35 11.69 -16.39
N TYR A 129 -26.77 12.89 -16.34
CA TYR A 129 -27.44 14.11 -16.79
C TYR A 129 -27.83 14.04 -18.26
N LEU A 130 -26.90 13.65 -19.14
CA LEU A 130 -27.15 13.50 -20.58
C LEU A 130 -28.16 12.38 -20.87
N TYR A 131 -28.09 11.26 -20.15
CA TYR A 131 -29.06 10.18 -20.27
C TYR A 131 -30.49 10.64 -19.90
N ARG A 132 -30.64 11.35 -18.78
CA ARG A 132 -31.94 11.92 -18.37
C ARG A 132 -32.47 12.92 -19.40
N ARG A 133 -31.61 13.77 -19.96
CA ARG A 133 -32.01 14.75 -20.98
C ARG A 133 -32.48 14.07 -22.27
N THR A 134 -31.71 13.11 -22.79
CA THR A 134 -32.07 12.39 -24.04
C THR A 134 -33.30 11.51 -23.87
N SER A 135 -33.48 10.89 -22.70
CA SER A 135 -34.69 10.10 -22.42
C SER A 135 -35.97 10.94 -22.35
N LEU A 136 -35.90 12.18 -21.85
CA LEU A 136 -37.03 13.12 -21.90
C LEU A 136 -37.38 13.53 -23.34
N MET A 137 -36.38 13.88 -24.15
CA MET A 137 -36.59 14.23 -25.56
C MET A 137 -37.20 13.07 -26.35
N LYS A 138 -36.72 11.84 -26.11
CA LYS A 138 -37.30 10.63 -26.73
C LYS A 138 -38.76 10.40 -26.34
N ARG A 139 -39.16 10.75 -25.10
CA ARG A 139 -40.57 10.66 -24.68
C ARG A 139 -41.44 11.67 -25.44
N GLN A 140 -41.00 12.92 -25.53
CA GLN A 140 -41.71 13.97 -26.28
C GLN A 140 -41.87 13.62 -27.76
N GLN A 141 -40.83 13.05 -28.39
CA GLN A 141 -40.89 12.64 -29.80
C GLN A 141 -41.91 11.51 -30.04
N ARG A 142 -41.99 10.52 -29.14
CA ARG A 142 -42.98 9.43 -29.21
C ARG A 142 -44.42 9.94 -29.05
N GLU A 143 -44.62 10.93 -28.19
CA GLU A 143 -45.93 11.56 -28.03
C GLU A 143 -46.32 12.38 -29.27
N ALA A 144 -45.36 13.10 -29.87
CA ALA A 144 -45.59 13.85 -31.10
C ALA A 144 -45.94 12.92 -32.28
N THR A 145 -45.18 11.83 -32.49
CA THR A 145 -45.48 10.87 -33.56
C THR A 145 -46.80 10.14 -33.33
N ARG A 146 -47.19 9.86 -32.07
CA ARG A 146 -48.49 9.27 -31.75
C ARG A 146 -49.66 10.20 -32.11
N LYS A 147 -49.52 11.51 -31.88
CA LYS A 147 -50.52 12.53 -32.26
C LYS A 147 -50.68 12.64 -33.78
N GLU A 148 -49.58 12.65 -34.53
CA GLU A 148 -49.62 12.67 -36.00
C GLU A 148 -50.31 11.41 -36.57
N LYS A 149 -50.01 10.23 -36.02
CA LYS A 149 -50.67 8.97 -36.45
C LYS A 149 -52.18 8.97 -36.19
N LEU A 150 -52.63 9.45 -35.02
CA LEU A 150 -54.07 9.59 -34.73
C LEU A 150 -54.78 10.55 -35.69
N LYS A 151 -54.06 11.55 -36.21
CA LYS A 151 -54.59 12.51 -37.19
C LYS A 151 -54.73 11.89 -38.58
N SER A 152 -53.77 11.07 -39.05
CA SER A 152 -53.91 10.34 -40.32
C SER A 152 -55.06 9.34 -40.26
N ASP A 153 -55.15 8.56 -39.18
CA ASP A 153 -56.18 7.53 -39.01
C ASP A 153 -57.61 8.15 -38.97
N SER A 154 -57.74 9.40 -38.49
CA SER A 154 -59.02 10.13 -38.49
C SER A 154 -59.40 10.70 -39.87
N LEU A 155 -58.43 10.99 -40.75
CA LEU A 155 -58.72 11.44 -42.12
C LEU A 155 -59.16 10.27 -43.01
N GLU A 156 -58.63 9.07 -42.82
CA GLU A 156 -59.05 7.87 -43.57
C GLU A 156 -60.41 7.32 -43.10
N ALA A 157 -60.80 7.54 -41.84
CA ALA A 157 -62.14 7.18 -41.34
C ALA A 157 -63.28 8.09 -41.88
N GLY A 158 -62.94 9.20 -42.54
CA GLY A 158 -63.89 10.11 -43.19
C GLY A 158 -64.35 9.67 -44.59
N SER A 159 -63.72 8.67 -45.19
CA SER A 159 -64.13 8.08 -46.46
C SER A 159 -64.87 6.75 -46.25
N LEU A 160 -66.13 6.83 -45.84
CA LEU A 160 -67.09 5.76 -46.08
C LEU A 160 -67.54 5.84 -47.55
N PRO A 161 -67.51 4.73 -48.31
CA PRO A 161 -68.01 4.71 -49.68
C PRO A 161 -69.53 4.90 -49.65
N GLY A 162 -69.99 6.08 -50.07
CA GLY A 162 -71.36 6.25 -50.56
C GLY A 162 -71.48 5.46 -51.85
N GLY A 163 -72.34 4.46 -51.85
CA GLY A 163 -72.60 3.61 -53.00
C GLY A 163 -73.82 4.07 -53.78
N ASP A 164 -73.67 4.07 -55.10
CA ASP A 164 -74.67 3.66 -56.09
C ASP A 164 -74.03 3.42 -57.47
N ASP A 165 -74.44 2.29 -58.05
CA ASP A 165 -74.37 1.85 -59.44
C ASP A 165 -73.08 1.28 -60.07
N LEU A 166 -73.12 -0.05 -60.16
CA LEU A 166 -73.13 -0.82 -61.41
C LEU A 166 -71.80 -1.05 -62.13
N LEU A 167 -71.21 -2.22 -61.81
CA LEU A 167 -70.50 -3.16 -62.68
C LEU A 167 -69.95 -2.62 -64.02
N VAL A 168 -68.64 -2.48 -64.08
CA VAL A 168 -67.89 -2.86 -65.29
C VAL A 168 -66.87 -3.93 -64.90
N PHE A 169 -67.22 -5.18 -65.20
CA PHE A 169 -66.25 -6.23 -65.43
C PHE A 169 -65.41 -5.85 -66.66
N PHE A 170 -64.10 -5.76 -66.49
CA PHE A 170 -63.17 -6.26 -67.51
C PHE A 170 -62.37 -7.39 -66.88
N GLY A 171 -62.84 -8.60 -67.11
CA GLY A 171 -62.04 -9.80 -67.00
C GLY A 171 -61.18 -10.01 -68.24
N ALA A 172 -60.30 -11.00 -68.12
CA ALA A 172 -59.40 -11.58 -69.12
C ALA A 172 -58.06 -10.84 -69.28
N SER A 173 -56.91 -11.50 -69.39
CA SER A 173 -56.53 -12.91 -69.28
C SER A 173 -55.01 -12.96 -69.45
N GLY A 174 -54.36 -13.91 -68.78
CA GLY A 174 -53.33 -14.70 -69.45
C GLY A 174 -51.86 -14.32 -69.25
N ARG A 175 -51.15 -15.32 -68.69
CA ARG A 175 -49.80 -15.80 -69.04
C ARG A 175 -48.61 -14.98 -68.54
N LEU A 176 -47.49 -15.57 -68.14
CA LEU A 176 -47.02 -16.95 -67.91
C LEU A 176 -45.58 -16.78 -67.36
N GLY A 177 -45.21 -17.58 -66.36
CA GLY A 177 -43.82 -17.99 -66.10
C GLY A 177 -42.86 -16.89 -65.61
N SER A 178 -41.77 -17.18 -64.93
CA SER A 178 -41.23 -18.41 -64.36
C SER A 178 -40.11 -17.97 -63.42
N SER A 179 -39.98 -18.61 -62.27
CA SER A 179 -38.73 -19.23 -61.80
C SER A 179 -38.77 -19.38 -60.27
N ALA A 180 -39.50 -20.41 -59.85
CA ALA A 180 -39.05 -21.26 -58.77
C ALA A 180 -38.66 -22.61 -59.40
N ASP A 181 -37.70 -23.29 -58.77
CA ASP A 181 -37.19 -24.65 -58.97
C ASP A 181 -35.94 -24.82 -59.86
N ASN A 182 -34.77 -24.98 -59.23
CA ASN A 182 -34.08 -26.29 -59.11
C ASN A 182 -32.89 -26.16 -58.13
N VAL A 183 -32.94 -26.74 -56.93
CA VAL A 183 -32.46 -28.09 -56.53
C VAL A 183 -30.94 -28.23 -56.40
N SER A 184 -30.49 -28.48 -55.18
CA SER A 184 -29.89 -29.78 -54.82
C SER A 184 -29.88 -30.01 -53.32
N GLY A 185 -30.62 -31.04 -52.89
CA GLY A 185 -29.93 -32.19 -52.30
C GLY A 185 -29.86 -32.30 -50.78
N HIS A 186 -30.80 -33.10 -50.27
CA HIS A 186 -30.57 -34.18 -49.30
C HIS A 186 -30.22 -33.86 -47.83
N THR A 187 -31.18 -34.20 -46.98
CA THR A 187 -31.02 -34.67 -45.60
C THR A 187 -30.10 -35.89 -45.51
N LEU A 188 -29.14 -35.86 -44.59
CA LEU A 188 -28.66 -37.05 -43.87
C LEU A 188 -28.54 -36.72 -42.38
N VAL A 189 -29.26 -37.49 -41.59
CA VAL A 189 -29.12 -37.62 -40.14
C VAL A 189 -27.83 -38.43 -39.91
N ASP A 190 -27.03 -38.05 -38.90
CA ASP A 190 -26.21 -39.01 -38.19
C ASP A 190 -26.19 -38.73 -36.69
N SER A 191 -26.22 -39.84 -35.95
CA SER A 191 -26.38 -39.93 -34.50
C SER A 191 -25.01 -39.93 -33.82
N ALA A 192 -24.73 -38.93 -32.97
CA ALA A 192 -23.78 -39.06 -31.87
C ALA A 192 -24.06 -37.96 -30.84
N GLY A 193 -24.44 -38.37 -29.62
CA GLY A 193 -24.79 -37.45 -28.55
C GLY A 193 -23.60 -36.61 -28.04
N SER A 194 -23.92 -35.43 -27.53
CA SER A 194 -23.56 -35.03 -26.16
C SER A 194 -23.96 -33.58 -25.92
N VAL A 195 -24.67 -33.40 -24.80
CA VAL A 195 -24.82 -32.13 -24.07
C VAL A 195 -23.42 -31.52 -23.86
N LYS A 196 -23.26 -30.24 -24.17
CA LYS A 196 -22.12 -29.46 -23.66
C LYS A 196 -22.64 -28.33 -22.77
N ASP A 197 -22.41 -28.56 -21.48
CA ASP A 197 -22.37 -27.58 -20.40
C ASP A 197 -21.54 -26.36 -20.78
N ASP A 198 -22.13 -25.17 -20.68
CA ASP A 198 -21.36 -23.93 -20.53
C ASP A 198 -21.22 -23.64 -19.03
N ARG A 199 -20.07 -24.05 -18.47
CA ARG A 199 -19.58 -23.53 -17.18
C ARG A 199 -18.56 -22.42 -17.44
N PRO A 200 -18.65 -21.26 -16.77
CA PRO A 200 -17.54 -20.31 -16.75
C PRO A 200 -16.42 -20.81 -15.83
N ALA A 201 -15.19 -20.63 -16.30
CA ALA A 201 -13.96 -20.92 -15.57
C ALA A 201 -13.90 -20.17 -14.23
N LYS A 202 -13.68 -20.91 -13.14
CA LYS A 202 -13.40 -20.36 -11.82
C LYS A 202 -11.90 -20.48 -11.55
N PHE A 203 -11.35 -19.36 -11.09
CA PHE A 203 -9.96 -19.08 -10.76
C PHE A 203 -9.37 -20.09 -9.76
N LEU A 204 -8.11 -20.44 -9.98
CA LEU A 204 -7.24 -21.27 -9.14
C LEU A 204 -6.95 -20.57 -7.79
N VAL A 205 -6.93 -21.38 -6.73
CA VAL A 205 -6.12 -21.17 -5.51
C VAL A 205 -5.11 -22.30 -5.49
#